data_AF-A0A1M7GX14-F1
#
_entry.id   AF-A0A1M7GX14-F1
#
_cell.length_a   1.000
_cell.length_b   1.000
_cell.length_c   1.000
_cell.angle_alpha   90.00
_cell.angle_beta   90.00
_cell.angle_gamma   90.00
#
_symmetry.space_group_name_H-M   'P 1'
#
loop_
_entity.id
_entity.type
_entity.pdbx_description
1 polymer ?
#
loop_
_entity_poly.entity_id
_entity_poly.type
_entity_poly.pdbx_seq_one_letter_code
_entity_poly.pdbx_strand_id
1 'polypeptide(L)'
;MTKPAPKTNKPKRAYYNEMPVETIKIIHAIVKREELPREAAYDIGTAVKYQCRAGLKPDNDWKDDIRKAENYLHHARTGEWMKE
;
A
#
# COMPACT_ATOMS: atom_id res chain seq x y z
N MET A 1 -32.75 -25.73 -1.58
CA MET A 1 -31.38 -25.41 -1.12
C MET A 1 -30.63 -24.76 -2.27
N THR A 2 -30.46 -23.44 -2.24
CA THR A 2 -29.73 -22.66 -3.24
C THR A 2 -28.22 -22.84 -3.02
N LYS A 3 -27.50 -23.24 -4.06
CA LYS A 3 -26.03 -23.41 -4.01
C LYS A 3 -25.35 -22.04 -3.81
N PRO A 4 -24.26 -21.95 -3.02
CA PRO A 4 -23.52 -20.72 -2.85
C PRO A 4 -22.84 -20.32 -4.16
N ALA A 5 -22.84 -19.02 -4.47
CA ALA A 5 -22.19 -18.47 -5.65
C ALA A 5 -20.67 -18.78 -5.65
N PRO A 6 -20.06 -19.01 -6.83
CA PRO A 6 -18.63 -19.30 -6.92
C PRO A 6 -17.82 -18.11 -6.41
N LYS A 7 -16.91 -18.37 -5.46
CA LYS A 7 -15.92 -17.38 -5.01
C LYS A 7 -15.10 -16.95 -6.21
N THR A 8 -15.19 -15.67 -6.57
CA THR A 8 -14.36 -15.09 -7.63
C THR A 8 -12.90 -15.16 -7.19
N ASN A 9 -12.14 -16.10 -7.77
CA ASN A 9 -10.68 -16.12 -7.68
C ASN A 9 -10.16 -14.90 -8.44
N LYS A 10 -10.13 -13.74 -7.78
CA LYS A 10 -9.45 -12.57 -8.32
C LYS A 10 -7.98 -12.97 -8.51
N PRO A 11 -7.42 -12.88 -9.73
CA PRO A 11 -6.02 -13.21 -9.95
C PRO A 11 -5.17 -12.36 -8.99
N LYS A 12 -4.20 -12.99 -8.31
CA LYS A 12 -3.19 -12.26 -7.53
C LYS A 12 -2.53 -11.30 -8.52
N ARG A 13 -2.79 -9.99 -8.35
CA ARG A 13 -2.42 -8.97 -9.33
C ARG A 13 -0.90 -8.98 -9.52
N ALA A 14 -0.44 -9.11 -10.77
CA ALA A 14 0.96 -9.35 -11.13
C ALA A 14 1.93 -8.23 -10.73
N TYR A 15 1.44 -7.00 -10.51
CA TYR A 15 2.28 -5.85 -10.14
C TYR A 15 3.07 -6.01 -8.84
N TYR A 16 2.78 -7.01 -7.98
CA TYR A 16 3.63 -7.33 -6.83
C TYR A 16 4.96 -7.97 -7.23
N ASN A 17 5.02 -8.60 -8.40
CA ASN A 17 6.14 -9.40 -8.91
C ASN A 17 6.96 -8.67 -9.99
N GLU A 18 6.46 -7.55 -10.54
CA GLU A 18 7.09 -6.80 -11.65
C GLU A 18 8.10 -5.74 -11.17
N MET A 19 8.24 -5.56 -9.86
CA MET A 19 9.17 -4.59 -9.27
C MET A 19 10.58 -5.18 -9.10
N PRO A 20 11.66 -4.51 -9.58
CA PRO A 20 13.05 -4.97 -9.43
C PRO A 20 13.55 -4.96 -7.97
N VAL A 21 12.84 -4.27 -7.07
CA VAL A 21 12.98 -4.39 -5.61
C VAL A 21 11.66 -4.87 -5.06
N GLU A 22 11.65 -6.04 -4.42
CA GLU A 22 10.45 -6.55 -3.76
C GLU A 22 9.94 -5.53 -2.73
N THR A 23 8.86 -4.83 -3.05
CA THR A 23 8.23 -3.81 -2.18
C THR A 23 8.04 -4.33 -0.75
N ILE A 24 7.74 -5.63 -0.61
CA ILE A 24 7.56 -6.29 0.68
C ILE A 24 8.85 -6.30 1.54
N LYS A 25 10.03 -6.41 0.94
CA LYS A 25 11.32 -6.35 1.67
C LYS A 25 11.53 -4.97 2.28
N ILE A 26 11.20 -3.90 1.54
CA ILE A 26 11.29 -2.52 2.06
C ILE A 26 10.29 -2.32 3.20
N ILE A 27 9.04 -2.75 3.02
CA ILE A 27 8.00 -2.66 4.06
C ILE A 27 8.44 -3.42 5.32
N HIS A 28 8.94 -4.65 5.17
CA HIS A 28 9.46 -5.44 6.29
C HIS A 28 10.60 -4.74 7.02
N ALA A 29 11.50 -4.08 6.31
CA ALA A 29 12.59 -3.32 6.94
C ALA A 29 12.06 -2.11 7.74
N ILE A 30 11.00 -1.45 7.28
CA ILE A 30 10.38 -0.32 7.98
C ILE A 30 9.65 -0.77 9.24
N VAL A 31 8.79 -1.78 9.14
CA VAL A 31 7.95 -2.24 10.27
C VAL A 31 8.72 -2.95 11.38
N LYS A 32 9.99 -3.30 11.13
CA LYS A 32 10.91 -3.88 12.14
C LYS A 32 11.70 -2.83 12.91
N ARG A 33 11.58 -1.54 12.58
CA ARG A 33 12.26 -0.47 13.32
C ARG A 33 11.60 -0.30 14.69
N GLU A 34 12.33 -0.60 15.75
CA GLU A 34 11.84 -0.53 17.13
C GLU A 34 11.66 0.92 17.62
N GLU A 35 12.41 1.85 17.02
CA GLU A 35 12.35 3.30 17.32
C GLU A 35 11.08 3.98 16.79
N LEU A 36 10.35 3.34 15.87
CA LEU A 36 9.14 3.90 15.26
C LEU A 36 7.89 3.37 15.98
N PRO A 37 6.94 4.25 16.35
CA PRO A 37 5.61 3.81 16.76
C PRO A 37 5.02 2.85 15.73
N ARG A 38 4.36 1.79 16.22
CA ARG A 38 3.89 0.69 15.36
C ARG A 38 2.95 1.17 14.25
N GLU A 39 2.06 2.11 14.58
CA GLU A 39 1.12 2.70 13.62
C GLU A 39 1.85 3.50 12.55
N ALA A 40 2.75 4.41 12.94
CA ALA A 40 3.56 5.19 12.00
C ALA A 40 4.39 4.27 11.07
N ALA A 41 4.98 3.19 11.60
CA ALA A 41 5.73 2.24 10.79
C ALA A 41 4.85 1.52 9.75
N TYR A 42 3.61 1.18 10.12
CA TYR A 42 2.63 0.61 9.20
C TYR A 42 2.23 1.60 8.09
N ASP A 43 2.00 2.87 8.46
CA ASP A 43 1.62 3.91 7.51
C ASP A 43 2.75 4.22 6.53
N ILE A 44 3.99 4.34 7.01
CA ILE A 44 5.17 4.53 6.15
C ILE A 44 5.32 3.35 5.19
N GLY A 45 5.20 2.10 5.68
CA GLY A 45 5.22 0.92 4.81
C GLY A 45 4.11 0.95 3.76
N THR A 46 2.92 1.42 4.14
CA THR A 46 1.79 1.56 3.23
C THR A 46 2.02 2.68 2.20
N ALA A 47 2.63 3.80 2.56
CA ALA A 47 3.01 4.84 1.62
C ALA A 47 4.00 4.32 0.57
N VAL A 48 5.05 3.59 0.99
CA VAL A 48 6.02 2.95 0.09
C VAL A 48 5.33 1.99 -0.88
N LYS A 49 4.37 1.20 -0.39
CA LYS A 49 3.55 0.31 -1.23
C LYS A 49 2.86 1.06 -2.36
N TYR A 50 2.30 2.24 -2.10
CA TYR A 50 1.63 3.05 -3.12
C TYR A 50 2.62 3.67 -4.09
N GLN A 51 3.74 4.21 -3.59
CA GLN A 51 4.80 4.77 -4.43
C GLN A 51 5.35 3.74 -5.42
N CYS A 52 5.61 2.51 -4.95
CA CYS A 52 6.08 1.41 -5.80
C CYS A 52 5.04 0.93 -6.84
N ARG A 53 3.77 1.28 -6.70
CA ARG A 53 2.70 0.87 -7.64
C ARG A 53 2.24 1.96 -8.59
N ALA A 54 2.67 3.20 -8.37
CA ALA A 54 2.23 4.33 -9.16
C ALA A 54 2.47 4.05 -10.66
N GLY A 55 1.42 4.13 -11.47
CA GLY A 55 1.49 3.86 -12.92
C GLY A 55 1.44 2.39 -13.34
N LEU A 56 1.42 1.43 -12.41
CA LEU A 56 1.34 -0.01 -12.73
C LEU A 56 -0.09 -0.55 -12.83
N LYS A 57 -1.08 0.19 -12.33
CA LYS A 57 -2.50 -0.22 -12.47
C LYS A 57 -3.06 0.35 -13.77
N PRO A 58 -3.58 -0.50 -14.68
CA PRO A 58 -4.12 -0.02 -15.96
C PRO A 58 -5.35 0.90 -15.80
N ASP A 59 -6.13 0.71 -14.73
CA ASP A 59 -7.41 1.41 -14.52
C ASP A 59 -7.32 2.56 -13.49
N ASN A 60 -6.13 3.10 -13.21
CA ASN A 60 -5.95 4.10 -12.14
C ASN A 60 -4.91 5.15 -12.54
N ASP A 61 -5.23 6.43 -12.36
CA ASP A 61 -4.23 7.50 -12.51
C ASP A 61 -3.11 7.28 -11.48
N TRP A 62 -1.86 7.38 -11.90
CA TRP A 62 -0.70 7.27 -11.00
C TRP A 62 -0.76 8.31 -9.87
N LYS A 63 -1.38 9.48 -10.14
CA LYS A 63 -1.59 10.53 -9.14
C LYS A 63 -2.43 10.08 -7.95
N ASP A 64 -3.36 9.14 -8.14
CA ASP A 64 -4.15 8.60 -7.02
C ASP A 64 -3.31 7.78 -6.06
N ASP A 65 -2.31 7.05 -6.56
CA ASP A 65 -1.38 6.31 -5.71
C ASP A 65 -0.44 7.29 -4.98
N ILE A 66 -0.04 8.40 -5.61
CA ILE A 66 0.74 9.48 -4.94
C ILE A 66 -0.07 10.16 -3.85
N ARG A 67 -1.30 10.60 -4.13
CA ARG A 67 -2.20 11.21 -3.13
C ARG A 67 -2.42 10.30 -1.93
N LYS A 68 -2.58 8.99 -2.17
CA LYS A 68 -2.69 8.00 -1.08
C LYS A 68 -1.40 7.92 -0.27
N ALA A 69 -0.24 7.85 -0.93
CA ALA A 69 1.05 7.83 -0.24
C ALA A 69 1.24 9.07 0.65
N GLU A 70 0.91 10.26 0.15
CA GLU A 70 0.95 11.52 0.90
C GLU A 70 0.04 11.47 2.13
N ASN A 71 -1.19 10.97 1.99
CA ASN A 71 -2.12 10.86 3.10
C ASN A 71 -1.60 9.91 4.21
N TYR A 72 -1.01 8.77 3.83
CA TYR A 72 -0.39 7.86 4.80
C TYR A 72 0.84 8.48 5.47
N LEU A 73 1.68 9.21 4.74
CA LEU A 73 2.81 9.92 5.34
C LEU A 73 2.37 11.07 6.26
N HIS A 74 1.27 11.74 5.91
CA HIS A 74 0.65 12.74 6.76
C HIS A 74 0.22 12.09 8.09
N HIS A 75 -0.58 11.01 8.03
CA HIS A 75 -1.02 10.27 9.21
C HIS A 75 0.13 9.73 10.05
N ALA A 76 1.18 9.18 9.43
CA ALA A 76 2.36 8.71 10.13
C ALA A 76 3.06 9.83 10.95
N ARG A 77 3.01 11.07 10.46
CA ARG A 77 3.66 12.24 11.07
C ARG A 77 2.78 12.94 12.09
N THR A 78 1.48 13.03 11.84
CA THR A 78 0.56 13.88 12.61
C THR A 78 -0.42 13.09 13.47
N GLY A 79 -0.65 11.81 13.18
CA GLY A 79 -1.73 11.01 13.75
C GLY A 79 -3.11 11.36 13.18
N GLU A 80 -3.19 12.20 12.14
CA GLU A 80 -4.44 12.65 11.52
C GLU A 80 -4.44 12.30 10.03
N TRP A 81 -5.63 12.07 9.45
CA TRP A 81 -5.78 11.93 8.00
C TRP A 81 -5.96 13.30 7.34
N MET A 82 -5.46 13.46 6.12
CA MET A 82 -5.71 14.67 5.34
C MET A 82 -7.22 14.82 5.10
N LYS A 83 -7.73 16.04 5.34
CA LYS A 83 -9.09 16.42 4.96
C LYS A 83 -9.12 16.67 3.45
N GLU A 84 -10.08 16.06 2.77
CA GLU A 84 -10.29 16.25 1.32
C GLU A 84 -10.70 17.69 0.98
#